data_AF-A0A832HXB6-F1
#
_entry.id   AF-A0A832HXB6-F1
#
_cell.length_a   1.000
_cell.length_b   1.000
_cell.length_c   1.000
_cell.angle_alpha   90.00
_cell.angle_beta   90.00
_cell.angle_gamma   90.00
#
_symmetry.space_group_name_H-M   'P 1'
#
loop_
_entity.id
_entity.type
_entity.pdbx_description
1 polymer ?
#
loop_
_entity_poly.entity_id
_entity_poly.type
_entity_poly.pdbx_seq_one_letter_code
_entity_poly.pdbx_strand_id
1 'polypeptide(L)'
;GFHIKFDHFTPDLRFEGFKGLLLNNSRQDKTFFREIVARGVYRDAGLPTPRVSHARVKLNGKYQGLYVLMEVLNKDFLAQYFERTDGNLYKPYVRDISMPLPQESGKDWSGADVKKLLAACEVEDAQARWRELHKVLDVEQFIRFVAVEMLVAHGDGYVLNRNNYFLYNDPKTGRFNIFTHDLDGAFKNPQLGLVPGWRSIITRAVLQCPQGRWEYRRCVDRLFTEFFTLERLEGRLNEAARRLLSSTTNSAELAEYRQNIEDIRRQITERHQYLADLLGRATQQLLPTPGKPDAPLRWTSRAKTGTPRLESSAATLSIGITNSPASGGWAADVFLPPGRYRFEGRVQLVGVGGGAESNTGGAWLGAAGRSSAHVKSATGDTLLGVDFDVSEGDKALELFCGFDGKAGEAQFSRKSLRVVKLP
;
A
#
# COMPACT_ATOMS: atom_id res chain seq x y z
N GLY A 1 6.77 22.90 -21.33
CA GLY A 1 5.54 22.60 -22.07
C GLY A 1 4.75 23.85 -22.39
N PHE A 2 3.55 23.70 -22.96
CA PHE A 2 2.61 24.79 -23.22
C PHE A 2 1.34 24.62 -22.38
N HIS A 3 0.70 25.74 -22.02
CA HIS A 3 -0.66 25.77 -21.50
C HIS A 3 -1.54 26.48 -22.53
N ILE A 4 -2.42 25.73 -23.18
CA ILE A 4 -3.36 26.26 -24.16
C ILE A 4 -4.65 26.60 -23.42
N LYS A 5 -5.03 27.87 -23.41
CA LYS A 5 -6.31 28.34 -22.87
C LYS A 5 -7.21 28.74 -24.03
N PHE A 6 -8.30 28.02 -24.23
CA PHE A 6 -9.27 28.30 -25.29
C PHE A 6 -10.14 29.51 -24.94
N ASP A 7 -10.39 29.71 -23.65
CA ASP A 7 -11.28 30.75 -23.13
C ASP A 7 -10.59 32.10 -22.87
N HIS A 8 -9.32 32.28 -23.26
CA HIS A 8 -8.55 33.49 -22.93
C HIS A 8 -9.09 34.76 -23.63
N PHE A 9 -9.43 34.64 -24.91
CA PHE A 9 -9.96 35.75 -25.72
C PHE A 9 -11.48 35.67 -25.94
N THR A 10 -12.04 34.47 -25.80
CA THR A 10 -13.48 34.23 -25.96
C THR A 10 -13.97 33.50 -24.72
N PRO A 11 -14.59 34.22 -23.76
CA PRO A 11 -15.07 33.62 -22.53
C PRO A 11 -15.89 32.35 -22.79
N ASP A 12 -15.65 31.32 -21.98
CA ASP A 12 -16.33 30.03 -22.04
C ASP A 12 -16.15 29.21 -23.33
N LEU A 13 -15.28 29.63 -24.26
CA LEU A 13 -14.91 28.79 -25.39
C LEU A 13 -14.28 27.47 -24.91
N ARG A 14 -14.80 26.36 -25.42
CA ARG A 14 -14.34 25.00 -25.11
C ARG A 14 -13.91 24.28 -26.37
N PHE A 15 -12.85 23.48 -26.25
CA PHE A 15 -12.43 22.52 -27.27
C PHE A 15 -12.62 21.11 -26.70
N GLU A 16 -13.43 20.27 -27.34
CA GLU A 16 -13.76 18.92 -26.85
C GLU A 16 -14.24 18.89 -25.39
N GLY A 17 -14.95 19.95 -24.97
CA GLY A 17 -15.44 20.13 -23.60
C GLY A 17 -14.45 20.77 -22.61
N PHE A 18 -13.19 21.01 -23.00
CA PHE A 18 -12.16 21.59 -22.14
C PHE A 18 -11.97 23.10 -22.36
N LYS A 19 -11.81 23.87 -21.28
CA LYS A 19 -11.39 25.29 -21.33
C LYS A 19 -9.91 25.48 -21.62
N GLY A 20 -9.10 24.45 -21.38
CA GLY A 20 -7.69 24.45 -21.69
C GLY A 20 -7.08 23.06 -21.62
N LEU A 21 -5.90 22.92 -22.22
CA LEU A 21 -5.10 21.71 -22.24
C LEU A 21 -3.63 22.05 -21.95
N LEU A 22 -2.92 21.13 -21.32
CA LEU A 22 -1.48 21.21 -21.12
C LEU A 22 -0.78 20.31 -22.12
N LEU A 23 0.31 20.82 -22.69
CA LEU A 23 1.25 20.07 -23.51
C LEU A 23 2.54 19.94 -22.71
N ASN A 24 2.70 18.86 -21.94
CA ASN A 24 3.93 18.57 -21.22
C ASN A 24 4.99 18.07 -22.21
N ASN A 25 6.18 18.68 -22.20
CA ASN A 25 7.28 18.28 -23.06
C ASN A 25 8.03 17.04 -22.54
N SER A 26 7.59 16.46 -21.42
CA SER A 26 8.09 15.19 -20.89
C SER A 26 9.60 15.21 -20.66
N ARG A 27 10.16 16.36 -20.25
CA ARG A 27 11.62 16.57 -20.24
C ARG A 27 12.36 15.54 -19.39
N GLN A 28 11.76 15.06 -18.28
CA GLN A 28 12.39 14.05 -17.42
C GLN A 28 11.97 12.61 -17.71
N ASP A 29 10.97 12.41 -18.58
CA ASP A 29 10.52 11.11 -19.07
C ASP A 29 10.75 11.01 -20.58
N LYS A 30 11.88 10.41 -20.96
CA LYS A 30 12.20 10.12 -22.36
C LYS A 30 11.23 9.14 -23.01
N THR A 31 10.48 8.36 -22.22
CA THR A 31 9.55 7.36 -22.76
C THR A 31 8.23 7.99 -23.20
N PHE A 32 7.82 9.13 -22.62
CA PHE A 32 6.49 9.74 -22.76
C PHE A 32 5.32 8.86 -22.25
N PHE A 33 5.59 7.76 -21.57
CA PHE A 33 4.56 6.81 -21.12
C PHE A 33 4.36 6.76 -19.61
N ARG A 34 5.31 7.26 -18.81
CA ARG A 34 5.24 7.14 -17.34
C ARG A 34 3.99 7.77 -16.77
N GLU A 35 3.69 8.98 -17.23
CA GLU A 35 2.52 9.73 -16.79
C GLU A 35 1.21 9.01 -17.17
N ILE A 36 1.15 8.39 -18.35
CA ILE A 36 -0.04 7.64 -18.80
C ILE A 36 -0.26 6.39 -17.93
N VAL A 37 0.79 5.59 -17.73
CA VAL A 37 0.70 4.34 -16.97
C VAL A 37 0.44 4.64 -15.48
N ALA A 38 1.21 5.54 -14.88
CA ALA A 38 1.08 5.89 -13.47
C ALA A 38 -0.32 6.45 -13.16
N ARG A 39 -0.83 7.38 -13.98
CA ARG A 39 -2.18 7.93 -13.77
C ARG A 39 -3.27 6.87 -13.89
N GLY A 40 -3.06 5.85 -14.71
CA GLY A 40 -3.93 4.68 -14.75
C GLY A 40 -4.04 3.97 -13.38
N VAL A 41 -2.93 3.83 -12.66
CA VAL A 41 -2.92 3.24 -11.30
C VAL A 41 -3.61 4.16 -10.29
N TYR A 42 -3.35 5.47 -10.34
CA TYR A 42 -4.08 6.43 -9.48
C TYR A 42 -5.60 6.34 -9.70
N ARG A 43 -6.04 6.24 -10.96
CA ARG A 43 -7.45 6.13 -11.31
C ARG A 43 -8.10 4.84 -10.79
N ASP A 44 -7.42 3.70 -10.96
CA ASP A 44 -7.87 2.41 -10.43
C ASP A 44 -8.00 2.43 -8.89
N ALA A 45 -7.13 3.16 -8.21
CA ALA A 45 -7.20 3.37 -6.77
C ALA A 45 -8.27 4.39 -6.32
N GLY A 46 -9.05 4.95 -7.25
CA GLY A 46 -10.08 5.95 -6.98
C GLY A 46 -9.50 7.31 -6.55
N LEU A 47 -8.28 7.65 -6.98
CA LEU A 47 -7.65 8.92 -6.67
C LEU A 47 -7.88 9.94 -7.80
N PRO A 48 -8.15 11.22 -7.48
CA PRO A 48 -8.29 12.26 -8.49
C PRO A 48 -7.04 12.37 -9.35
N THR A 49 -7.19 12.27 -10.66
CA THR A 49 -6.06 12.36 -11.59
C THR A 49 -6.51 12.90 -12.95
N PRO A 50 -5.84 13.95 -13.48
CA PRO A 50 -6.09 14.44 -14.83
C PRO A 50 -6.06 13.35 -15.90
N ARG A 51 -6.94 13.50 -16.91
CA ARG A 51 -6.87 12.67 -18.13
C ARG A 51 -5.62 13.02 -18.93
N VAL A 52 -5.01 12.01 -19.54
CA VAL A 52 -3.77 12.17 -20.32
C VAL A 52 -3.76 11.33 -21.60
N SER A 53 -3.03 11.81 -22.60
CA SER A 53 -2.77 11.15 -23.88
C SER A 53 -1.46 11.70 -24.48
N HIS A 54 -1.17 11.39 -25.75
CA HIS A 54 -0.09 12.01 -26.52
C HIS A 54 -0.62 13.05 -27.50
N ALA A 55 0.22 14.03 -27.84
CA ALA A 55 -0.02 14.98 -28.92
C ALA A 55 1.24 15.19 -29.77
N ARG A 56 1.07 15.19 -31.09
CA ARG A 56 2.09 15.64 -32.06
C ARG A 56 1.86 17.12 -32.31
N VAL A 57 2.83 17.96 -31.97
CA VAL A 57 2.62 19.42 -31.96
C VAL A 57 3.33 20.06 -33.15
N LYS A 58 2.62 20.90 -33.90
CA LYS A 58 3.20 21.81 -34.90
C LYS A 58 2.89 23.25 -34.49
N LEU A 59 3.88 24.12 -34.61
CA LEU A 59 3.72 25.56 -34.41
C LEU A 59 4.13 26.26 -35.71
N ASN A 60 3.21 27.01 -36.31
CA ASN A 60 3.39 27.67 -37.61
C ASN A 60 3.91 26.71 -38.70
N GLY A 61 3.30 25.53 -38.79
CA GLY A 61 3.70 24.47 -39.75
C GLY A 61 4.95 23.67 -39.35
N LYS A 62 5.79 24.17 -38.44
CA LYS A 62 7.00 23.48 -37.98
C LYS A 62 6.70 22.48 -36.88
N TYR A 63 7.12 21.23 -37.07
CA TYR A 63 6.99 20.19 -36.05
C TYR A 63 7.86 20.50 -34.83
N GLN A 64 7.25 20.42 -33.65
CA GLN A 64 7.86 20.70 -32.34
C GLN A 64 8.10 19.42 -31.53
N GLY A 65 7.70 18.26 -32.05
CA GLY A 65 7.87 16.97 -31.40
C GLY A 65 6.61 16.39 -30.77
N LEU A 66 6.81 15.29 -30.05
CA LEU A 66 5.82 14.61 -29.23
C LEU A 66 5.68 15.31 -27.87
N TYR A 67 4.46 15.39 -27.37
CA TYR A 67 4.12 15.92 -26.04
C TYR A 67 3.17 14.96 -25.33
N VAL A 68 3.17 14.97 -24.00
CA VAL A 68 2.09 14.40 -23.20
C VAL A 68 0.99 15.46 -23.11
N LEU A 69 -0.17 15.14 -23.68
CA LEU A 69 -1.38 15.96 -23.61
C LEU A 69 -2.08 15.69 -22.29
N MET A 70 -2.42 16.74 -21.55
CA MET A 70 -3.05 16.60 -20.24
C MET A 70 -4.22 17.57 -20.06
N GLU A 71 -5.24 17.09 -19.36
CA GLU A 71 -6.31 17.93 -18.81
C GLU A 71 -5.74 18.94 -17.80
N VAL A 72 -6.24 20.19 -17.86
CA VAL A 72 -5.89 21.23 -16.89
C VAL A 72 -6.60 20.96 -15.57
N LEU A 73 -5.85 21.04 -14.47
CA LEU A 73 -6.41 20.96 -13.13
C LEU A 73 -7.07 22.29 -12.75
N ASN A 74 -8.37 22.39 -13.01
CA ASN A 74 -9.20 23.56 -12.73
C ASN A 74 -10.51 23.13 -12.04
N LYS A 75 -11.50 24.03 -11.96
CA LYS A 75 -12.81 23.73 -11.37
C LYS A 75 -13.60 22.64 -12.13
N ASP A 76 -13.44 22.54 -13.45
CA ASP A 76 -14.08 21.46 -14.24
C ASP A 76 -13.47 20.10 -13.89
N PHE A 77 -12.15 20.06 -13.60
CA PHE A 77 -11.51 18.86 -13.06
C PHE A 77 -12.03 18.51 -11.66
N LEU A 78 -12.09 19.50 -10.75
CA LEU A 78 -12.58 19.26 -9.39
C LEU A 78 -14.03 18.75 -9.38
N ALA A 79 -14.87 19.26 -10.29
CA ALA A 79 -16.28 18.84 -10.41
C ALA A 79 -16.46 17.37 -10.80
N GLN A 80 -15.42 16.70 -11.31
CA GLN A 80 -15.47 15.26 -11.61
C GLN A 80 -15.37 14.39 -10.34
N TYR A 81 -14.84 14.94 -9.24
CA TYR A 81 -14.51 14.19 -8.02
C TYR A 81 -15.16 14.75 -6.76
N PHE A 82 -15.56 16.03 -6.77
CA PHE A 82 -16.09 16.73 -5.61
C PHE A 82 -17.41 17.42 -5.95
N GLU A 83 -18.38 17.34 -5.03
CA GLU A 83 -19.66 18.06 -5.14
C GLU A 83 -19.46 19.59 -5.15
N ARG A 84 -18.45 20.08 -4.43
CA ARG A 84 -18.10 21.49 -4.32
C ARG A 84 -16.71 21.74 -4.88
N THR A 85 -16.55 22.84 -5.61
CA THR A 85 -15.30 23.24 -6.29
C THR A 85 -14.80 24.63 -5.86
N ASP A 86 -15.43 25.20 -4.83
CA ASP A 86 -15.12 26.53 -4.29
C ASP A 86 -14.20 26.49 -3.05
N GLY A 87 -13.65 25.31 -2.74
CA GLY A 87 -12.69 25.13 -1.65
C GLY A 87 -11.31 25.68 -1.94
N ASN A 88 -10.50 25.78 -0.90
CA ASN A 88 -9.11 26.17 -1.03
C ASN A 88 -8.32 25.05 -1.71
N LEU A 89 -7.68 25.38 -2.83
CA LEU A 89 -6.77 24.50 -3.56
C LEU A 89 -5.35 25.05 -3.44
N TYR A 90 -4.43 24.24 -2.94
CA TYR A 90 -3.02 24.58 -2.82
C TYR A 90 -2.20 23.79 -3.82
N LYS A 91 -1.19 24.43 -4.40
CA LYS A 91 -0.21 23.81 -5.30
C LYS A 91 1.22 24.15 -4.91
N PRO A 92 1.79 23.45 -3.93
CA PRO A 92 3.13 23.73 -3.44
C PRO A 92 4.20 23.23 -4.41
N TYR A 93 5.36 23.87 -4.37
CA TYR A 93 6.56 23.42 -5.08
C TYR A 93 7.69 23.21 -4.08
N VAL A 94 8.13 21.95 -3.91
CA VAL A 94 9.15 21.52 -2.94
C VAL A 94 8.92 22.14 -1.54
N ARG A 95 7.69 22.02 -1.04
CA ARG A 95 7.21 22.63 0.22
C ARG A 95 6.20 21.73 0.93
N ASP A 96 6.12 21.85 2.24
CA ASP A 96 5.18 21.12 3.10
C ASP A 96 4.35 22.08 3.96
N ILE A 97 3.34 21.54 4.65
CA ILE A 97 2.28 22.28 5.35
C ILE A 97 2.76 23.15 6.53
N SER A 98 4.01 23.00 6.98
CA SER A 98 4.62 23.91 7.96
C SER A 98 5.04 25.25 7.37
N MET A 99 5.02 25.39 6.06
CA MET A 99 5.35 26.61 5.33
C MET A 99 4.09 27.19 4.67
N PRO A 100 4.08 28.49 4.34
CA PRO A 100 3.03 29.07 3.51
C PRO A 100 2.94 28.33 2.16
N LEU A 101 1.75 27.81 1.87
CA LEU A 101 1.45 27.09 0.64
C LEU A 101 0.85 28.06 -0.40
N PRO A 102 1.35 28.07 -1.65
CA PRO A 102 0.70 28.78 -2.74
C PRO A 102 -0.72 28.26 -2.95
N GLN A 103 -1.68 29.18 -2.95
CA GLN A 103 -3.10 28.88 -3.16
C GLN A 103 -3.49 29.25 -4.60
N GLU A 104 -4.10 28.31 -5.31
CA GLU A 104 -4.55 28.44 -6.71
C GLU A 104 -6.00 28.91 -6.78
N SER A 105 -6.83 28.52 -5.82
CA SER A 105 -8.25 28.87 -5.76
C SER A 105 -8.81 28.83 -4.34
N GLY A 106 -10.05 29.29 -4.18
CA GLY A 106 -10.73 29.43 -2.89
C GLY A 106 -10.89 30.90 -2.50
N LYS A 107 -11.68 31.16 -1.46
CA LYS A 107 -12.01 32.53 -1.01
C LYS A 107 -11.22 32.96 0.23
N ASP A 108 -10.83 32.00 1.07
CA ASP A 108 -10.07 32.28 2.30
C ASP A 108 -8.58 32.07 2.03
N TRP A 109 -7.82 33.16 2.09
CA TRP A 109 -6.37 33.20 1.84
C TRP A 109 -5.55 33.27 3.15
N SER A 110 -6.20 33.11 4.31
CA SER A 110 -5.54 33.20 5.63
C SER A 110 -4.63 32.00 5.96
N GLY A 111 -4.82 30.88 5.25
CA GLY A 111 -4.17 29.60 5.53
C GLY A 111 -4.60 28.95 6.84
N ALA A 112 -5.73 29.37 7.42
CA ALA A 112 -6.22 28.86 8.70
C ALA A 112 -6.54 27.35 8.65
N ASP A 113 -6.99 26.84 7.51
CA ASP A 113 -7.23 25.42 7.28
C ASP A 113 -5.94 24.59 7.28
N VAL A 114 -4.90 25.03 6.56
CA VAL A 114 -3.59 24.37 6.56
C VAL A 114 -2.98 24.37 7.97
N LYS A 115 -3.14 25.47 8.73
CA LYS A 115 -2.73 25.52 10.15
C LYS A 115 -3.46 24.50 11.02
N LYS A 116 -4.77 24.29 10.80
CA LYS A 116 -5.53 23.23 11.51
C LYS A 116 -5.04 21.83 11.15
N LEU A 117 -4.73 21.59 9.87
CA LEU A 117 -4.14 20.32 9.42
C LEU A 117 -2.77 20.07 10.07
N LEU A 118 -1.91 21.09 10.11
CA LEU A 118 -0.61 21.02 10.77
C LEU A 118 -0.76 20.72 12.27
N ALA A 119 -1.64 21.43 12.97
CA ALA A 119 -1.88 21.20 14.39
C ALA A 119 -2.36 19.76 14.67
N ALA A 120 -3.22 19.20 13.82
CA ALA A 120 -3.63 17.80 13.93
C ALA A 120 -2.45 16.84 13.71
N CYS A 121 -1.51 17.18 12.82
CA CYS A 121 -0.30 16.38 12.59
C CYS A 121 0.70 16.41 13.76
N GLU A 122 0.70 17.49 14.55
CA GLU A 122 1.65 17.74 15.65
C GLU A 122 1.20 17.16 17.01
N VAL A 123 -0.01 16.62 17.11
CA VAL A 123 -0.49 15.94 18.32
C VAL A 123 0.46 14.80 18.70
N GLU A 124 1.01 14.80 19.92
CA GLU A 124 2.04 13.84 20.34
C GLU A 124 1.50 12.41 20.49
N ASP A 125 0.39 12.25 21.23
CA ASP A 125 -0.25 10.94 21.42
C ASP A 125 -0.77 10.38 20.09
N ALA A 126 -0.32 9.19 19.72
CA ALA A 126 -0.62 8.61 18.42
C ALA A 126 -2.11 8.31 18.23
N GLN A 127 -2.82 7.93 19.30
CA GLN A 127 -4.25 7.61 19.21
C GLN A 127 -5.10 8.88 19.11
N ALA A 128 -4.75 9.94 19.84
CA ALA A 128 -5.35 11.25 19.72
C ALA A 128 -5.06 11.87 18.35
N ARG A 129 -3.81 11.81 17.87
CA ARG A 129 -3.41 12.26 16.54
C ARG A 129 -4.24 11.59 15.45
N TRP A 130 -4.40 10.27 15.53
CA TRP A 130 -5.26 9.52 14.60
C TRP A 130 -6.69 10.07 14.56
N ARG A 131 -7.31 10.35 15.72
CA ARG A 131 -8.65 10.94 15.81
C ARG A 131 -8.72 12.37 15.26
N GLU A 132 -7.74 13.21 15.56
CA GLU A 132 -7.71 14.59 15.07
C GLU A 132 -7.49 14.65 13.55
N LEU A 133 -6.64 13.79 13.00
CA LEU A 133 -6.42 13.68 11.55
C LEU A 133 -7.72 13.36 10.81
N HIS A 134 -8.57 12.45 11.31
CA HIS A 134 -9.85 12.11 10.67
C HIS A 134 -10.85 13.27 10.63
N LYS A 135 -10.67 14.32 11.43
CA LYS A 135 -11.53 15.52 11.39
C LYS A 135 -11.15 16.46 10.26
N VAL A 136 -9.90 16.44 9.80
CA VAL A 136 -9.34 17.45 8.89
C VAL A 136 -8.75 16.87 7.60
N LEU A 137 -8.55 15.55 7.52
CA LEU A 137 -7.95 14.86 6.39
C LEU A 137 -8.81 13.66 6.02
N ASP A 138 -9.05 13.44 4.72
CA ASP A 138 -9.54 12.15 4.24
C ASP A 138 -8.39 11.13 4.34
N VAL A 139 -8.29 10.49 5.52
CA VAL A 139 -7.17 9.61 5.87
C VAL A 139 -7.14 8.38 4.97
N GLU A 140 -8.30 7.83 4.63
CA GLU A 140 -8.40 6.68 3.74
C GLU A 140 -7.92 7.01 2.33
N GLN A 141 -8.31 8.16 1.77
CA GLN A 141 -7.81 8.64 0.48
C GLN A 141 -6.31 8.92 0.54
N PHE A 142 -5.84 9.58 1.60
CA PHE A 142 -4.43 9.87 1.78
C PHE A 142 -3.58 8.58 1.84
N ILE A 143 -4.03 7.55 2.54
CA ILE A 143 -3.32 6.27 2.60
C ILE A 143 -3.27 5.59 1.21
N ARG A 144 -4.37 5.62 0.44
CA ARG A 144 -4.36 5.15 -0.96
C ARG A 144 -3.36 5.94 -1.80
N PHE A 145 -3.31 7.26 -1.63
CA PHE A 145 -2.37 8.13 -2.30
C PHE A 145 -0.92 7.73 -2.02
N VAL A 146 -0.53 7.59 -0.74
CA VAL A 146 0.83 7.17 -0.36
C VAL A 146 1.15 5.80 -0.94
N ALA A 147 0.22 4.84 -0.85
CA ALA A 147 0.41 3.49 -1.37
C ALA A 147 0.64 3.50 -2.90
N VAL A 148 -0.17 4.23 -3.66
CA VAL A 148 0.03 4.35 -5.11
C VAL A 148 1.35 5.06 -5.44
N GLU A 149 1.68 6.17 -4.77
CA GLU A 149 2.91 6.93 -5.02
C GLU A 149 4.16 6.04 -4.82
N MET A 150 4.16 5.24 -3.76
CA MET A 150 5.21 4.27 -3.50
C MET A 150 5.21 3.13 -4.50
N LEU A 151 4.05 2.56 -4.88
CA LEU A 151 3.96 1.49 -5.88
C LEU A 151 4.51 1.92 -7.25
N VAL A 152 4.12 3.11 -7.73
CA VAL A 152 4.64 3.66 -9.00
C VAL A 152 6.05 4.23 -8.88
N ALA A 153 6.69 4.15 -7.71
CA ALA A 153 8.02 4.65 -7.44
C ALA A 153 8.24 6.14 -7.81
N HIS A 154 7.28 7.00 -7.50
CA HIS A 154 7.38 8.42 -7.79
C HIS A 154 8.24 9.14 -6.74
N GLY A 155 9.57 9.10 -6.95
CA GLY A 155 10.55 9.64 -5.99
C GLY A 155 10.53 11.16 -5.80
N ASP A 156 9.95 11.90 -6.74
CA ASP A 156 9.80 13.37 -6.66
C ASP A 156 8.41 13.81 -6.20
N GLY A 157 7.59 12.88 -5.70
CA GLY A 157 6.24 13.19 -5.23
C GLY A 157 6.21 13.78 -3.82
N TYR A 158 4.99 13.87 -3.27
CA TYR A 158 4.79 14.47 -1.95
C TYR A 158 5.51 13.67 -0.87
N VAL A 159 5.40 12.34 -0.96
CA VAL A 159 5.83 11.43 0.08
C VAL A 159 7.33 11.57 0.35
N LEU A 160 8.14 11.56 -0.72
CA LEU A 160 9.60 11.49 -0.64
C LEU A 160 10.31 12.84 -0.83
N ASN A 161 9.69 13.80 -1.53
CA ASN A 161 10.31 15.10 -1.78
C ASN A 161 9.45 16.31 -1.37
N ARG A 162 8.18 16.11 -0.99
CA ARG A 162 7.20 17.20 -0.72
C ARG A 162 7.00 18.09 -1.95
N ASN A 163 6.95 17.45 -3.12
CA ASN A 163 6.75 18.13 -4.39
C ASN A 163 5.60 17.47 -5.16
N ASN A 164 5.20 18.05 -6.29
CA ASN A 164 4.30 17.40 -7.26
C ASN A 164 2.94 16.96 -6.71
N TYR A 165 2.33 17.82 -5.89
CA TYR A 165 1.04 17.56 -5.24
C TYR A 165 0.15 18.79 -5.15
N PHE A 166 -1.13 18.52 -4.98
CA PHE A 166 -2.14 19.48 -4.63
C PHE A 166 -2.79 19.07 -3.30
N LEU A 167 -3.20 20.06 -2.51
CA LEU A 167 -4.08 19.86 -1.37
C LEU A 167 -5.37 20.63 -1.62
N TYR A 168 -6.49 19.91 -1.63
CA TYR A 168 -7.81 20.50 -1.75
C TYR A 168 -8.56 20.35 -0.43
N ASN A 169 -8.93 21.46 0.20
CA ASN A 169 -9.83 21.45 1.34
C ASN A 169 -11.26 21.36 0.82
N ASP A 170 -11.84 20.16 0.83
CA ASP A 170 -13.17 19.91 0.32
C ASP A 170 -14.22 20.58 1.23
N PRO A 171 -14.94 21.60 0.74
CA PRO A 171 -15.87 22.33 1.58
C PRO A 171 -17.15 21.56 1.92
N LYS A 172 -17.40 20.40 1.30
CA LYS A 172 -18.52 19.52 1.66
C LYS A 172 -18.20 18.73 2.94
N THR A 173 -17.00 18.18 3.03
CA THR A 173 -16.58 17.33 4.15
C THR A 173 -15.80 18.09 5.22
N GLY A 174 -15.24 19.25 4.89
CA GLY A 174 -14.30 20.00 5.72
C GLY A 174 -12.93 19.32 5.84
N ARG A 175 -12.61 18.37 4.94
CA ARG A 175 -11.40 17.58 4.98
C ARG A 175 -10.51 17.82 3.77
N PHE A 176 -9.21 17.77 4.01
CA PHE A 176 -8.21 17.79 2.96
C PHE A 176 -8.19 16.49 2.18
N ASN A 177 -8.03 16.65 0.87
CA ASN A 177 -7.83 15.62 -0.12
C ASN A 177 -6.52 15.92 -0.85
N ILE A 178 -5.71 14.89 -1.10
CA ILE A 178 -4.42 15.03 -1.78
C ILE A 178 -4.49 14.37 -3.16
N PHE A 179 -3.84 14.98 -4.15
CA PHE A 179 -3.64 14.36 -5.46
C PHE A 179 -2.35 14.86 -6.10
N THR A 180 -1.80 14.07 -7.02
CA THR A 180 -0.50 14.30 -7.63
C THR A 180 -0.60 15.05 -8.95
N HIS A 181 0.49 15.71 -9.34
CA HIS A 181 0.73 16.16 -10.71
C HIS A 181 2.15 15.80 -11.14
N ASP A 182 2.47 15.98 -12.41
CA ASP A 182 3.83 15.80 -12.95
C ASP A 182 4.46 14.44 -12.60
N LEU A 183 3.91 13.36 -13.18
CA LEU A 183 4.32 11.99 -12.90
C LEU A 183 5.45 11.48 -13.80
N ASP A 184 6.23 12.38 -14.40
CA ASP A 184 7.35 12.04 -15.29
C ASP A 184 8.50 11.31 -14.56
N GLY A 185 8.56 11.44 -13.23
CA GLY A 185 9.47 10.69 -12.35
C GLY A 185 9.00 9.27 -11.95
N ALA A 186 7.77 8.85 -12.30
CA ALA A 186 7.27 7.52 -11.95
C ALA A 186 8.08 6.39 -12.63
N PHE A 187 8.20 5.23 -12.01
CA PHE A 187 8.95 4.05 -12.49
C PHE A 187 10.45 4.28 -12.74
N LYS A 188 10.99 5.47 -12.45
CA LYS A 188 12.39 5.83 -12.69
C LYS A 188 13.36 5.02 -11.83
N ASN A 189 12.95 4.65 -10.62
CA ASN A 189 13.72 3.79 -9.72
C ASN A 189 12.91 2.52 -9.40
N PRO A 190 13.06 1.44 -10.20
CA PRO A 190 12.33 0.19 -9.98
C PRO A 190 12.58 -0.44 -8.60
N GLN A 191 13.74 -0.16 -7.99
CA GLN A 191 14.18 -0.72 -6.71
C GLN A 191 13.81 0.15 -5.49
N LEU A 192 12.97 1.17 -5.65
CA LEU A 192 12.51 2.00 -4.52
C LEU A 192 11.70 1.15 -3.51
N GLY A 193 12.11 1.09 -2.25
CA GLY A 193 11.38 0.35 -1.21
C GLY A 193 9.95 0.88 -0.97
N LEU A 194 9.11 0.07 -0.30
CA LEU A 194 7.73 0.46 0.04
C LEU A 194 7.60 1.29 1.31
N VAL A 195 8.69 1.51 2.06
CA VAL A 195 8.65 2.37 3.25
C VAL A 195 8.81 3.82 2.79
N PRO A 196 7.79 4.67 2.94
CA PRO A 196 7.78 6.04 2.39
C PRO A 196 8.74 7.03 3.06
N GLY A 197 9.45 6.61 4.11
CA GLY A 197 10.26 7.50 4.94
C GLY A 197 9.41 8.51 5.74
N TRP A 198 10.08 9.53 6.30
CA TRP A 198 9.47 10.46 7.28
C TRP A 198 9.56 11.93 6.88
N ARG A 199 9.81 12.19 5.59
CA ARG A 199 10.12 13.53 5.07
C ARG A 199 8.91 14.44 5.00
N SER A 200 7.76 13.91 4.59
CA SER A 200 6.50 14.65 4.51
C SER A 200 5.74 14.60 5.84
N ILE A 201 5.23 15.75 6.28
CA ILE A 201 4.62 15.93 7.59
C ILE A 201 3.34 15.08 7.70
N ILE A 202 2.44 15.14 6.70
CA ILE A 202 1.19 14.39 6.74
C ILE A 202 1.47 12.88 6.72
N THR A 203 2.37 12.43 5.83
CA THR A 203 2.77 11.01 5.76
C THR A 203 3.33 10.53 7.09
N ARG A 204 4.23 11.31 7.70
CA ARG A 204 4.80 10.98 9.01
C ARG A 204 3.71 10.93 10.08
N ALA A 205 2.83 11.94 10.16
CA ALA A 205 1.77 12.00 11.15
C ALA A 205 0.81 10.80 11.06
N VAL A 206 0.39 10.44 9.84
CA VAL A 206 -0.52 9.32 9.58
C VAL A 206 0.20 7.99 9.83
N LEU A 207 1.39 7.77 9.26
CA LEU A 207 2.09 6.48 9.35
C LEU A 207 2.92 6.32 10.63
N GLN A 208 3.02 7.33 11.50
CA GLN A 208 3.48 7.11 12.88
C GLN A 208 2.34 6.65 13.79
N CYS A 209 1.08 6.77 13.36
CA CYS A 209 -0.04 6.13 14.04
C CYS A 209 -0.02 4.61 13.73
N PRO A 210 -0.10 3.74 14.76
CA PRO A 210 -0.15 2.29 14.55
C PRO A 210 -1.27 1.83 13.59
N GLN A 211 -2.44 2.47 13.65
CA GLN A 211 -3.57 2.26 12.74
C GLN A 211 -3.21 2.65 11.30
N GLY A 212 -2.54 3.79 11.10
CA GLY A 212 -2.14 4.25 9.77
C GLY A 212 -1.14 3.33 9.09
N ARG A 213 -0.17 2.79 9.83
CA ARG A 213 0.78 1.78 9.28
C ARG A 213 0.07 0.52 8.84
N TRP A 214 -0.85 0.04 9.67
CA TRP A 214 -1.65 -1.14 9.37
C TRP A 214 -2.46 -0.95 8.09
N GLU A 215 -3.21 0.16 8.02
CA GLU A 215 -4.05 0.50 6.88
C GLU A 215 -3.22 0.70 5.60
N TYR A 216 -2.05 1.32 5.71
CA TYR A 216 -1.11 1.45 4.60
C TYR A 216 -0.66 0.11 4.04
N ARG A 217 -0.24 -0.84 4.88
CA ARG A 217 0.18 -2.16 4.43
C ARG A 217 -0.94 -2.91 3.73
N ARG A 218 -2.13 -2.94 4.34
CA ARG A 218 -3.32 -3.56 3.74
C ARG A 218 -3.65 -2.92 2.39
N CYS A 219 -3.54 -1.59 2.31
CA CYS A 219 -3.76 -0.85 1.09
C CYS A 219 -2.74 -1.22 0.01
N VAL A 220 -1.45 -1.31 0.35
CA VAL A 220 -0.40 -1.73 -0.58
C VAL A 220 -0.66 -3.15 -1.10
N ASP A 221 -0.95 -4.11 -0.22
CA ASP A 221 -1.20 -5.50 -0.62
C ASP A 221 -2.42 -5.61 -1.54
N ARG A 222 -3.52 -4.93 -1.18
CA ARG A 222 -4.72 -4.89 -2.01
C ARG A 222 -4.45 -4.24 -3.37
N LEU A 223 -3.81 -3.07 -3.38
CA LEU A 223 -3.51 -2.37 -4.63
C LEU A 223 -2.56 -3.19 -5.51
N PHE A 224 -1.56 -3.84 -4.92
CA PHE A 224 -0.62 -4.67 -5.65
C PHE A 224 -1.30 -5.86 -6.33
N THR A 225 -2.17 -6.55 -5.59
CA THR A 225 -2.86 -7.76 -6.08
C THR A 225 -4.02 -7.47 -7.03
N GLU A 226 -4.78 -6.40 -6.82
CA GLU A 226 -6.00 -6.11 -7.59
C GLU A 226 -5.76 -5.16 -8.77
N PHE A 227 -4.88 -4.17 -8.63
CA PHE A 227 -4.80 -3.02 -9.56
C PHE A 227 -3.42 -2.79 -10.18
N PHE A 228 -2.33 -3.15 -9.49
CA PHE A 228 -0.94 -3.01 -9.95
C PHE A 228 -0.40 -4.30 -10.59
N THR A 229 -1.27 -5.13 -11.15
CA THR A 229 -0.87 -6.36 -11.85
C THR A 229 -0.11 -6.04 -13.14
N LEU A 230 0.88 -6.86 -13.52
CA LEU A 230 1.60 -6.69 -14.79
C LEU A 230 0.66 -6.62 -16.00
N GLU A 231 -0.39 -7.46 -16.03
CA GLU A 231 -1.41 -7.45 -17.10
C GLU A 231 -2.05 -6.07 -17.30
N ARG A 232 -2.54 -5.45 -16.21
CA ARG A 232 -3.14 -4.10 -16.27
C ARG A 232 -2.14 -3.01 -16.67
N LEU A 233 -0.91 -3.08 -16.16
CA LEU A 233 0.13 -2.09 -16.47
C LEU A 233 0.55 -2.18 -17.94
N GLU A 234 0.81 -3.38 -18.44
CA GLU A 234 1.15 -3.63 -19.84
C GLU A 234 -0.03 -3.37 -20.78
N GLY A 235 -1.25 -3.69 -20.37
CA GLY A 235 -2.47 -3.38 -21.13
C GLY A 235 -2.59 -1.89 -21.45
N ARG A 236 -2.38 -1.02 -20.43
CA ARG A 236 -2.36 0.44 -20.61
C ARG A 236 -1.24 0.91 -21.51
N LEU A 237 -0.04 0.38 -21.30
CA LEU A 237 1.11 0.68 -22.15
C LEU A 237 0.83 0.32 -23.61
N ASN A 238 0.33 -0.89 -23.86
CA ASN A 238 0.04 -1.40 -25.20
C ASN A 238 -1.07 -0.59 -25.89
N GLU A 239 -2.09 -0.12 -25.15
CA GLU A 239 -3.12 0.75 -25.70
C GLU A 239 -2.56 2.12 -26.12
N ALA A 240 -1.76 2.75 -25.27
CA ALA A 240 -1.10 4.01 -25.60
C ALA A 240 -0.10 3.84 -26.75
N ALA A 241 0.69 2.76 -26.73
CA ALA A 241 1.66 2.42 -27.77
C ALA A 241 1.00 2.24 -29.14
N ARG A 242 -0.13 1.54 -29.21
CA ARG A 242 -0.87 1.35 -30.46
C ARG A 242 -1.28 2.69 -31.09
N ARG A 243 -1.85 3.59 -30.28
CA ARG A 243 -2.25 4.94 -30.72
C ARG A 243 -1.05 5.74 -31.21
N LEU A 244 0.06 5.71 -30.46
CA LEU A 244 1.27 6.44 -30.81
C LEU A 244 1.93 5.92 -32.09
N LEU A 245 2.06 4.60 -32.25
CA LEU A 245 2.65 3.98 -33.44
C LEU A 245 1.80 4.21 -34.69
N SER A 246 0.46 4.31 -34.56
CA SER A 246 -0.41 4.68 -35.68
C SER A 246 -0.36 6.18 -36.04
N SER A 247 0.27 7.02 -35.22
CA SER A 247 0.25 8.48 -35.41
C SER A 247 1.24 9.01 -36.45
N THR A 248 2.10 8.14 -36.99
CA THR A 248 3.17 8.53 -37.93
C THR A 248 3.57 7.37 -38.84
N THR A 249 4.02 7.73 -40.03
CA THR A 249 4.65 6.80 -40.98
C THR A 249 6.17 7.02 -41.07
N ASN A 250 6.71 8.00 -40.33
CA ASN A 250 8.14 8.29 -40.32
C ASN A 250 8.91 7.16 -39.62
N SER A 251 9.82 6.50 -40.34
CA SER A 251 10.57 5.35 -39.84
C SER A 251 11.47 5.65 -38.64
N ALA A 252 12.07 6.84 -38.59
CA ALA A 252 12.93 7.27 -37.48
C ALA A 252 12.12 7.49 -36.20
N GLU A 253 10.98 8.18 -36.29
CA GLU A 253 10.07 8.36 -35.15
C GLU A 253 9.50 7.02 -34.67
N LEU A 254 9.12 6.12 -35.58
CA LEU A 254 8.65 4.78 -35.21
C LEU A 254 9.72 3.97 -34.49
N ALA A 255 10.99 4.08 -34.89
CA ALA A 255 12.09 3.43 -34.20
C ALA A 255 12.27 3.98 -32.78
N GLU A 256 12.25 5.31 -32.62
CA GLU A 256 12.31 5.97 -31.31
C GLU A 256 11.15 5.55 -30.40
N TYR A 257 9.91 5.55 -30.93
CA TYR A 257 8.74 5.15 -30.16
C TYR A 257 8.82 3.70 -29.70
N ARG A 258 9.28 2.78 -30.56
CA ARG A 258 9.47 1.37 -30.16
C ARG A 258 10.48 1.23 -29.03
N GLN A 259 11.62 1.93 -29.12
CA GLN A 259 12.62 1.93 -28.05
C GLN A 259 12.04 2.47 -26.74
N ASN A 260 11.31 3.58 -26.80
CA ASN A 260 10.66 4.18 -25.64
C ASN A 260 9.65 3.23 -24.99
N ILE A 261 8.87 2.49 -25.79
CA ILE A 261 7.92 1.47 -25.33
C ILE A 261 8.65 0.31 -24.63
N GLU A 262 9.76 -0.16 -25.19
CA GLU A 262 10.57 -1.22 -24.57
C GLU A 262 11.20 -0.78 -23.25
N ASP A 263 11.68 0.46 -23.17
CA ASP A 263 12.29 1.01 -21.96
C ASP A 263 11.30 1.14 -20.81
N ILE A 264 10.10 1.67 -21.06
CA ILE A 264 9.07 1.74 -20.02
C ILE A 264 8.54 0.35 -19.65
N ARG A 265 8.41 -0.57 -20.63
CA ARG A 265 8.01 -1.96 -20.35
C ARG A 265 9.00 -2.60 -19.38
N ARG A 266 10.30 -2.50 -19.66
CA ARG A 266 11.36 -3.00 -18.79
C ARG A 266 11.27 -2.40 -17.38
N GLN A 267 11.11 -1.08 -17.25
CA GLN A 267 10.95 -0.41 -15.94
C GLN A 267 9.72 -0.91 -15.16
N ILE A 268 8.59 -1.11 -15.84
CA ILE A 268 7.36 -1.65 -15.25
C ILE A 268 7.58 -3.08 -14.76
N THR A 269 8.16 -3.94 -15.60
CA THR A 269 8.42 -5.34 -15.28
C THR A 269 9.40 -5.47 -14.11
N GLU A 270 10.52 -4.73 -14.14
CA GLU A 270 11.49 -4.69 -13.05
C GLU A 270 10.86 -4.19 -11.74
N ARG A 271 10.02 -3.15 -11.82
CA ARG A 271 9.32 -2.60 -10.65
C ARG A 271 8.36 -3.63 -10.05
N HIS A 272 7.55 -4.25 -10.90
CA HIS A 272 6.61 -5.28 -10.47
C HIS A 272 7.33 -6.47 -9.86
N GLN A 273 8.41 -6.96 -10.47
CA GLN A 273 9.19 -8.08 -9.96
C GLN A 273 9.82 -7.74 -8.60
N TYR A 274 10.45 -6.57 -8.47
CA TYR A 274 11.03 -6.12 -7.20
C TYR A 274 9.98 -6.06 -6.08
N LEU A 275 8.79 -5.53 -6.39
CA LEU A 275 7.68 -5.49 -5.44
C LEU A 275 7.12 -6.88 -5.14
N ALA A 276 7.01 -7.77 -6.12
CA ALA A 276 6.60 -9.15 -5.92
C ALA A 276 7.58 -9.90 -5.01
N ASP A 277 8.89 -9.66 -5.13
CA ASP A 277 9.89 -10.25 -4.25
C ASP A 277 9.82 -9.65 -2.84
N LEU A 278 9.66 -8.33 -2.73
CA LEU A 278 9.55 -7.64 -1.44
C LEU A 278 8.28 -8.06 -0.70
N LEU A 279 7.14 -8.04 -1.38
CA LEU A 279 5.85 -8.46 -0.85
C LEU A 279 5.80 -9.97 -0.68
N GLY A 280 6.43 -10.78 -1.55
CA GLY A 280 6.52 -12.23 -1.41
C GLY A 280 7.34 -12.67 -0.19
N ARG A 281 8.40 -11.92 0.14
CA ARG A 281 9.15 -12.08 1.40
C ARG A 281 8.38 -11.54 2.61
N ALA A 282 7.53 -10.52 2.40
CA ALA A 282 6.71 -9.90 3.44
C ALA A 282 5.29 -10.50 3.58
N THR A 283 4.87 -11.42 2.70
CA THR A 283 3.55 -12.10 2.70
C THR A 283 3.52 -13.18 3.76
N GLN A 284 3.72 -12.74 4.99
CA GLN A 284 3.09 -13.36 6.13
C GLN A 284 1.66 -12.81 6.21
N GLN A 285 0.81 -13.52 6.90
CA GLN A 285 -0.62 -13.40 6.69
C GLN A 285 -1.23 -12.21 7.44
N LEU A 286 -1.83 -11.26 6.70
CA LEU A 286 -2.68 -10.24 7.31
C LEU A 286 -3.98 -10.87 7.83
N LEU A 287 -4.18 -10.81 9.15
CA LEU A 287 -5.42 -11.16 9.85
C LEU A 287 -5.83 -9.96 10.71
N PRO A 288 -7.02 -9.86 11.32
CA PRO A 288 -8.38 -10.15 10.87
C PRO A 288 -9.05 -8.89 10.26
N THR A 289 -10.03 -9.09 9.38
CA THR A 289 -10.94 -8.04 8.90
C THR A 289 -12.31 -8.26 9.56
N PRO A 290 -12.91 -7.26 10.23
CA PRO A 290 -14.29 -7.39 10.73
C PRO A 290 -15.22 -7.81 9.59
N GLY A 291 -15.94 -8.92 9.76
CA GLY A 291 -16.92 -9.42 8.78
C GLY A 291 -16.37 -10.20 7.59
N LYS A 292 -15.07 -10.54 7.53
CA LYS A 292 -14.53 -11.52 6.57
C LYS A 292 -14.00 -12.75 7.29
N PRO A 293 -14.16 -13.97 6.73
CA PRO A 293 -13.53 -15.17 7.28
C PRO A 293 -12.01 -14.99 7.30
N ASP A 294 -11.39 -15.42 8.40
CA ASP A 294 -9.93 -15.41 8.52
C ASP A 294 -9.32 -16.22 7.39
N ALA A 295 -8.30 -15.66 6.73
CA ALA A 295 -7.52 -16.45 5.81
C ALA A 295 -6.88 -17.64 6.59
N PRO A 296 -6.72 -18.83 5.98
CA PRO A 296 -6.16 -19.99 6.67
C PRO A 296 -4.67 -19.82 6.96
N LEU A 297 -4.24 -20.07 8.21
CA LEU A 297 -2.85 -19.91 8.66
C LEU A 297 -1.87 -20.72 7.81
N ARG A 298 -0.79 -20.07 7.34
CA ARG A 298 0.33 -20.73 6.63
C ARG A 298 1.41 -21.18 7.60
N TRP A 299 1.63 -22.49 7.68
CA TRP A 299 2.53 -23.11 8.66
C TRP A 299 3.86 -23.55 8.04
N THR A 300 4.94 -23.30 8.76
CA THR A 300 6.31 -23.77 8.47
C THR A 300 6.82 -24.62 9.62
N SER A 301 7.50 -25.72 9.32
CA SER A 301 8.05 -26.61 10.33
C SER A 301 9.31 -26.00 10.98
N ARG A 302 9.50 -26.28 12.27
CA ARG A 302 10.63 -25.82 13.09
C ARG A 302 11.08 -26.94 14.03
N ALA A 303 12.28 -27.47 13.83
CA ALA A 303 12.96 -28.28 14.85
C ALA A 303 13.79 -27.35 15.74
N LYS A 304 13.64 -27.48 17.07
CA LYS A 304 14.38 -26.66 18.06
C LYS A 304 15.53 -27.44 18.68
N THR A 305 15.27 -28.67 19.13
CA THR A 305 16.27 -29.61 19.66
C THR A 305 15.93 -31.03 19.26
N GLY A 306 16.95 -31.89 19.14
CA GLY A 306 16.77 -33.27 18.70
C GLY A 306 16.21 -33.38 17.28
N THR A 307 15.55 -34.51 16.99
CA THR A 307 14.97 -34.82 15.68
C THR A 307 13.48 -35.16 15.82
N PRO A 308 12.61 -34.18 16.09
CA PRO A 308 11.16 -34.42 16.14
C PRO A 308 10.63 -34.74 14.74
N ARG A 309 9.65 -35.65 14.66
CA ARG A 309 8.89 -35.95 13.43
C ARG A 309 7.84 -34.86 13.24
N LEU A 310 7.95 -34.09 12.15
CA LEU A 310 7.03 -33.00 11.81
C LEU A 310 6.26 -33.34 10.55
N GLU A 311 4.97 -33.68 10.71
CA GLU A 311 4.10 -34.12 9.62
C GLU A 311 2.90 -33.18 9.49
N SER A 312 2.59 -32.75 8.26
CA SER A 312 1.46 -31.88 7.97
C SER A 312 0.51 -32.56 7.01
N SER A 313 -0.78 -32.58 7.36
CA SER A 313 -1.88 -33.02 6.49
C SER A 313 -2.85 -31.87 6.21
N ALA A 314 -3.91 -32.12 5.43
CA ALA A 314 -4.99 -31.13 5.27
C ALA A 314 -5.72 -30.83 6.59
N ALA A 315 -5.77 -31.80 7.53
CA ALA A 315 -6.53 -31.70 8.76
C ALA A 315 -5.69 -31.35 9.99
N THR A 316 -4.42 -31.76 10.02
CA THR A 316 -3.59 -31.75 11.23
C THR A 316 -2.17 -31.24 11.00
N LEU A 317 -1.59 -30.71 12.08
CA LEU A 317 -0.15 -30.48 12.23
C LEU A 317 0.34 -31.39 13.36
N SER A 318 1.13 -32.40 13.02
CA SER A 318 1.64 -33.40 13.96
C SER A 318 3.08 -33.13 14.36
N ILE A 319 3.39 -33.37 15.62
CA ILE A 319 4.74 -33.28 16.19
C ILE A 319 4.98 -34.53 17.04
N GLY A 320 5.76 -35.47 16.51
CA GLY A 320 6.07 -36.74 17.16
C GLY A 320 7.50 -36.79 17.71
N ILE A 321 7.68 -37.41 18.87
CA ILE A 321 8.99 -37.64 19.49
C ILE A 321 9.08 -39.11 19.89
N THR A 322 10.22 -39.74 19.62
CA THR A 322 10.45 -41.15 19.91
C THR A 322 11.78 -41.33 20.65
N ASN A 323 11.72 -41.84 21.88
CA ASN A 323 12.84 -42.39 22.66
C ASN A 323 14.06 -41.47 22.88
N SER A 324 13.96 -40.17 22.62
CA SER A 324 15.02 -39.20 22.86
C SER A 324 14.41 -37.81 23.10
N PRO A 325 14.92 -37.00 24.04
CA PRO A 325 14.47 -35.63 24.24
C PRO A 325 14.56 -34.81 22.95
N ALA A 326 13.43 -34.22 22.54
CA ALA A 326 13.38 -33.36 21.37
C ALA A 326 12.33 -32.25 21.58
N SER A 327 12.44 -31.19 20.81
CA SER A 327 11.49 -30.09 20.82
C SER A 327 11.34 -29.55 19.41
N GLY A 328 10.10 -29.30 19.00
CA GLY A 328 9.82 -28.74 17.69
C GLY A 328 8.36 -28.36 17.54
N GLY A 329 8.01 -27.91 16.35
CA GLY A 329 6.65 -27.53 16.05
C GLY A 329 6.46 -26.83 14.73
N TRP A 330 5.41 -26.05 14.69
CA TRP A 330 4.93 -25.34 13.53
C TRP A 330 4.83 -23.86 13.86
N ALA A 331 5.37 -23.03 12.98
CA ALA A 331 5.32 -21.58 13.08
C ALA A 331 4.50 -20.99 11.93
N ALA A 332 3.64 -20.03 12.25
CA ALA A 332 2.91 -19.24 11.28
C ALA A 332 3.12 -17.76 11.60
N ASP A 333 3.67 -17.04 10.65
CA ASP A 333 3.81 -15.61 10.80
C ASP A 333 2.51 -14.89 10.42
N VAL A 334 2.08 -13.98 11.28
CA VAL A 334 0.90 -13.15 11.06
C VAL A 334 1.22 -11.67 11.27
N PHE A 335 0.51 -10.83 10.54
CA PHE A 335 0.45 -9.40 10.78
C PHE A 335 -0.94 -9.09 11.32
N LEU A 336 -1.00 -8.37 12.44
CA LEU A 336 -2.24 -8.03 13.12
C LEU A 336 -2.31 -6.51 13.35
N PRO A 337 -3.49 -5.88 13.27
CA PRO A 337 -3.61 -4.49 13.66
C PRO A 337 -3.30 -4.34 15.16
N PRO A 338 -2.99 -3.12 15.63
CA PRO A 338 -2.93 -2.85 17.05
C PRO A 338 -4.24 -3.24 17.76
N GLY A 339 -4.11 -3.84 18.93
CA GLY A 339 -5.24 -4.33 19.71
C GLY A 339 -4.92 -5.57 20.51
N ARG A 340 -5.95 -6.09 21.17
CA ARG A 340 -5.87 -7.31 21.97
C ARG A 340 -6.42 -8.49 21.19
N TYR A 341 -5.75 -9.63 21.26
CA TYR A 341 -6.08 -10.82 20.49
C TYR A 341 -5.99 -12.07 21.35
N ARG A 342 -6.64 -13.14 20.87
CA ARG A 342 -6.46 -14.52 21.34
C ARG A 342 -6.03 -15.39 20.17
N PHE A 343 -4.91 -16.11 20.32
CA PHE A 343 -4.58 -17.22 19.44
C PHE A 343 -5.06 -18.51 20.13
N GLU A 344 -5.91 -19.27 19.45
CA GLU A 344 -6.49 -20.50 20.00
C GLU A 344 -6.48 -21.64 18.98
N GLY A 345 -6.51 -22.86 19.51
CA GLY A 345 -6.45 -24.09 18.72
C GLY A 345 -6.67 -25.33 19.57
N ARG A 346 -7.20 -26.37 18.94
CA ARG A 346 -7.43 -27.68 19.53
C ARG A 346 -6.25 -28.61 19.28
N VAL A 347 -5.82 -29.31 20.32
CA VAL A 347 -4.70 -30.26 20.30
C VAL A 347 -5.09 -31.56 20.98
N GLN A 348 -4.66 -32.68 20.39
CA GLN A 348 -4.74 -34.00 20.97
C GLN A 348 -3.34 -34.52 21.28
N LEU A 349 -3.16 -35.08 22.48
CA LEU A 349 -1.91 -35.74 22.89
C LEU A 349 -2.06 -37.26 22.80
N VAL A 350 -1.06 -37.94 22.23
CA VAL A 350 -1.03 -39.40 22.06
C VAL A 350 0.28 -39.95 22.60
N GLY A 351 0.22 -40.97 23.47
CA GLY A 351 1.42 -41.67 23.94
C GLY A 351 2.40 -40.82 24.75
N VAL A 352 1.94 -39.73 25.37
CA VAL A 352 2.77 -38.88 26.23
C VAL A 352 2.96 -39.59 27.58
N GLY A 353 4.12 -40.22 27.77
CA GLY A 353 4.45 -40.96 28.98
C GLY A 353 4.64 -40.03 30.19
N GLY A 354 3.95 -40.33 31.30
CA GLY A 354 4.02 -39.59 32.55
C GLY A 354 5.40 -39.60 33.19
N GLY A 355 6.21 -38.60 32.86
CA GLY A 355 7.47 -38.27 33.53
C GLY A 355 7.44 -36.80 33.93
N ALA A 356 6.55 -36.46 34.88
CA ALA A 356 6.38 -35.12 35.42
C ALA A 356 7.51 -34.74 36.40
N GLU A 357 8.78 -34.84 35.95
CA GLU A 357 9.93 -34.37 36.73
C GLU A 357 10.77 -33.30 36.02
N SER A 358 10.39 -32.89 34.80
CA SER A 358 10.98 -31.69 34.17
C SER A 358 9.92 -30.71 33.69
N ASN A 359 10.26 -29.42 33.75
CA ASN A 359 9.47 -28.29 33.25
C ASN A 359 9.22 -28.30 31.71
N THR A 360 9.50 -29.40 31.02
CA THR A 360 9.74 -29.44 29.56
C THR A 360 8.93 -30.53 28.83
N GLY A 361 7.76 -30.92 29.34
CA GLY A 361 6.90 -31.95 28.73
C GLY A 361 5.50 -31.43 28.41
N GLY A 362 5.07 -31.54 27.15
CA GLY A 362 3.69 -31.19 26.73
C GLY A 362 3.58 -30.45 25.41
N ALA A 363 2.33 -30.27 24.96
CA ALA A 363 2.02 -29.42 23.82
C ALA A 363 1.74 -27.99 24.28
N TRP A 364 2.02 -27.02 23.43
CA TRP A 364 1.79 -25.62 23.73
C TRP A 364 1.44 -24.81 22.49
N LEU A 365 0.79 -23.69 22.75
CA LEU A 365 0.42 -22.69 21.77
C LEU A 365 0.88 -21.33 22.27
N GLY A 366 1.53 -20.53 21.42
CA GLY A 366 2.14 -19.28 21.84
C GLY A 366 2.31 -18.27 20.72
N ALA A 367 2.59 -17.02 21.10
CA ALA A 367 3.00 -15.96 20.19
C ALA A 367 4.40 -15.46 20.59
N ALA A 368 5.26 -15.17 19.62
CA ALA A 368 6.67 -14.81 19.86
C ALA A 368 6.83 -13.66 20.86
N GLY A 369 7.67 -13.87 21.88
CA GLY A 369 7.94 -12.88 22.92
C GLY A 369 6.77 -12.62 23.88
N ARG A 370 5.72 -13.45 23.85
CA ARG A 370 4.51 -13.32 24.68
C ARG A 370 4.24 -14.59 25.51
N SER A 371 3.14 -14.58 26.25
CA SER A 371 2.65 -15.73 27.01
C SER A 371 2.38 -16.94 26.10
N SER A 372 2.34 -18.13 26.70
CA SER A 372 1.98 -19.39 26.02
C SER A 372 1.03 -20.21 26.88
N ALA A 373 0.14 -20.94 26.24
CA ALA A 373 -0.77 -21.90 26.88
C ALA A 373 -0.22 -23.31 26.69
N HIS A 374 -0.21 -24.10 27.77
CA HIS A 374 0.43 -25.42 27.81
C HIS A 374 -0.58 -26.51 28.22
N VAL A 375 -0.42 -27.70 27.67
CA VAL A 375 -1.08 -28.93 28.12
C VAL A 375 -0.05 -30.05 28.24
N LYS A 376 0.10 -30.58 29.46
CA LYS A 376 1.08 -31.65 29.77
C LYS A 376 0.47 -33.04 29.71
N SER A 377 -0.84 -33.13 29.96
CA SER A 377 -1.62 -34.35 29.90
C SER A 377 -3.06 -34.00 29.55
N ALA A 378 -3.66 -34.75 28.63
CA ALA A 378 -5.06 -34.61 28.27
C ALA A 378 -5.62 -35.94 27.76
N THR A 379 -6.79 -36.32 28.25
CA THR A 379 -7.58 -37.42 27.71
C THR A 379 -8.52 -36.88 26.64
N GLY A 380 -8.02 -36.78 25.40
CA GLY A 380 -8.79 -36.32 24.24
C GLY A 380 -8.44 -34.92 23.76
N ASP A 381 -9.35 -34.36 22.97
CA ASP A 381 -9.16 -33.09 22.26
C ASP A 381 -9.30 -31.87 23.19
N THR A 382 -8.24 -31.09 23.34
CA THR A 382 -8.12 -29.99 24.30
C THR A 382 -8.00 -28.65 23.58
N LEU A 383 -8.82 -27.66 23.94
CA LEU A 383 -8.70 -26.29 23.45
C LEU A 383 -7.63 -25.54 24.25
N LEU A 384 -6.59 -25.07 23.56
CA LEU A 384 -5.61 -24.12 24.08
C LEU A 384 -5.92 -22.71 23.56
N GLY A 385 -5.66 -21.69 24.38
CA GLY A 385 -5.85 -20.30 24.00
C GLY A 385 -4.91 -19.39 24.79
N VAL A 386 -4.31 -18.43 24.09
CA VAL A 386 -3.45 -17.42 24.70
C VAL A 386 -3.84 -16.02 24.25
N ASP A 387 -4.05 -15.14 25.22
CA ASP A 387 -4.28 -13.72 24.98
C ASP A 387 -2.94 -13.00 24.83
N PHE A 388 -2.87 -12.04 23.90
CA PHE A 388 -1.71 -11.18 23.73
C PHE A 388 -2.10 -9.81 23.15
N ASP A 389 -1.27 -8.82 23.42
CA ASP A 389 -1.41 -7.47 22.89
C ASP A 389 -0.45 -7.22 21.72
N VAL A 390 -0.97 -6.56 20.70
CA VAL A 390 -0.20 -6.04 19.57
C VAL A 390 -0.17 -4.52 19.72
N SER A 391 1.01 -4.00 20.05
CA SER A 391 1.27 -2.56 20.14
C SER A 391 1.67 -1.95 18.80
N GLU A 392 2.37 -2.74 17.96
CA GLU A 392 2.90 -2.35 16.66
C GLU A 392 2.38 -3.32 15.59
N GLY A 393 1.50 -2.85 14.69
CA GLY A 393 0.87 -3.70 13.68
C GLY A 393 1.70 -3.96 12.41
N ASP A 394 2.97 -3.54 12.40
CA ASP A 394 3.88 -3.61 11.25
C ASP A 394 4.98 -4.66 11.41
N LYS A 395 5.08 -5.33 12.56
CA LYS A 395 5.99 -6.44 12.78
C LYS A 395 5.27 -7.77 12.65
N ALA A 396 5.99 -8.70 12.06
CA ALA A 396 5.64 -10.11 12.04
C ALA A 396 5.45 -10.57 13.47
N LEU A 397 4.28 -11.11 13.80
CA LEU A 397 4.08 -11.88 15.00
C LEU A 397 4.10 -13.36 14.62
N GLU A 398 5.12 -14.08 15.06
CA GLU A 398 5.19 -15.53 14.85
C GLU A 398 4.27 -16.22 15.88
N LEU A 399 3.32 -17.01 15.38
CA LEU A 399 2.47 -17.90 16.15
C LEU A 399 3.07 -19.30 16.12
N PHE A 400 2.98 -20.03 17.23
CA PHE A 400 3.57 -21.36 17.36
C PHE A 400 2.59 -22.39 17.89
N CYS A 401 2.65 -23.58 17.30
CA CYS A 401 2.15 -24.82 17.88
C CYS A 401 3.37 -25.71 18.14
N GLY A 402 3.66 -26.02 19.40
CA GLY A 402 4.87 -26.74 19.77
C GLY A 402 4.61 -27.98 20.62
N PHE A 403 5.58 -28.88 20.62
CA PHE A 403 5.61 -30.04 21.49
C PHE A 403 7.05 -30.28 21.97
N ASP A 404 7.19 -30.55 23.26
CA ASP A 404 8.45 -30.87 23.93
C ASP A 404 8.25 -32.12 24.78
N GLY A 405 9.23 -33.01 24.78
CA GLY A 405 9.16 -34.26 25.53
C GLY A 405 10.21 -35.29 25.13
N LYS A 406 10.09 -36.48 25.71
CA LYS A 406 10.97 -37.65 25.44
C LYS A 406 10.30 -38.72 24.57
N ALA A 407 8.97 -38.74 24.57
CA ALA A 407 8.14 -39.64 23.77
C ALA A 407 6.71 -39.08 23.67
N GLY A 408 6.01 -39.42 22.60
CA GLY A 408 4.61 -39.07 22.37
C GLY A 408 4.41 -38.20 21.13
N GLU A 409 3.16 -37.84 20.86
CA GLU A 409 2.78 -37.03 19.72
C GLU A 409 1.74 -35.98 20.13
N ALA A 410 1.90 -34.77 19.62
CA ALA A 410 0.87 -33.73 19.64
C ALA A 410 0.30 -33.52 18.24
N GLN A 411 -1.03 -33.52 18.14
CA GLN A 411 -1.77 -33.32 16.89
C GLN A 411 -2.65 -32.08 17.02
N PHE A 412 -2.30 -31.01 16.33
CA PHE A 412 -3.09 -29.77 16.30
C PHE A 412 -4.08 -29.79 15.15
N SER A 413 -5.35 -29.45 15.41
CA SER A 413 -6.40 -29.40 14.39
C SER A 413 -6.33 -28.10 13.58
N ARG A 414 -6.00 -28.18 12.29
CA ARG A 414 -5.85 -27.00 11.41
C ARG A 414 -7.09 -26.12 11.35
N LYS A 415 -8.28 -26.74 11.29
CA LYS A 415 -9.57 -26.02 11.24
C LYS A 415 -9.90 -25.22 12.51
N SER A 416 -9.21 -25.52 13.62
CA SER A 416 -9.44 -24.86 14.90
C SER A 416 -8.45 -23.74 15.18
N LEU A 417 -7.30 -23.71 14.47
CA LEU A 417 -6.24 -22.74 14.68
C LEU A 417 -6.66 -21.39 14.09
N ARG A 418 -6.88 -20.40 14.96
CA ARG A 418 -7.33 -19.06 14.55
C ARG A 418 -6.88 -17.97 15.52
N VAL A 419 -6.83 -16.74 15.01
CA VAL A 419 -6.58 -15.54 15.82
C VAL A 419 -7.87 -14.74 15.89
N VAL A 420 -8.37 -14.51 17.11
CA VAL A 420 -9.59 -13.76 17.37
C VAL A 420 -9.23 -12.39 17.93
N LYS A 421 -9.80 -11.31 17.37
CA LYS A 421 -9.70 -9.98 17.97
C LYS A 421 -10.60 -9.90 19.18
N LEU A 422 -10.04 -9.52 20.33
CA LEU A 422 -10.77 -9.31 21.57
C LEU A 422 -11.29 -7.86 21.64
N PRO A 423 -12.34 -7.61 22.45
CA PRO A 423 -12.90 -6.26 22.65
C PRO A 423 -11.88 -5.21 23.10
#